data_AF-A0A973KJZ5-F1
#
_entry.id   AF-A0A973KJZ5-F1
#
_cell.length_a   1.000
_cell.length_b   1.000
_cell.length_c   1.000
_cell.angle_alpha   90.00
_cell.angle_beta   90.00
_cell.angle_gamma   90.00
#
_symmetry.space_group_name_H-M   'P 1'
#
loop_
_entity.id
_entity.type
_entity.pdbx_description
1 polymer ?
#
loop_
_entity_poly.entity_id
_entity_poly.type
_entity_poly.pdbx_seq_one_letter_code
_entity_poly.pdbx_strand_id
1 'polypeptide(L)'
;MQHQGSEESKRHALWMADRCLGRRIARLHRLVSRRFEAELRESGLTLPQVEVLSEMAASGEPARPSEIAGWLGIERSTISRNLDLLAQLGYVRAAETSATGRTTRVVVTDAGHQALANAQPAWERAQAWISGAVDEDAVDTLDRWLTALELAPRPR
;
A
#
# COMPACT_ATOMS: atom_id res chain seq x y z
N MET A 1 -6.85 -21.05 44.45
CA MET A 1 -6.21 -19.74 44.14
C MET A 1 -5.77 -19.58 42.68
N GLN A 2 -5.72 -20.63 41.82
CA GLN A 2 -5.28 -20.49 40.41
C GLN A 2 -6.36 -20.01 39.42
N HIS A 3 -7.64 -20.05 39.79
CA HIS A 3 -8.74 -19.60 38.90
C HIS A 3 -8.90 -18.06 38.80
N GLN A 4 -8.52 -17.29 39.81
CA GLN A 4 -8.68 -15.83 39.79
C GLN A 4 -7.69 -15.13 38.83
N GLY A 5 -6.43 -15.57 38.78
CA GLY A 5 -5.43 -15.02 37.86
C GLY A 5 -5.69 -15.33 36.38
N SER A 6 -6.38 -16.44 36.09
CA SER A 6 -6.78 -16.83 34.73
C SER A 6 -7.94 -15.96 34.21
N GLU A 7 -8.95 -15.71 35.04
CA GLU A 7 -10.10 -14.86 34.66
C GLU A 7 -9.69 -13.38 34.53
N GLU A 8 -8.77 -12.90 35.36
CA GLU A 8 -8.21 -11.55 35.25
C GLU A 8 -7.35 -11.37 33.98
N SER A 9 -6.50 -12.35 33.66
CA SER A 9 -5.71 -12.34 32.42
C SER A 9 -6.60 -12.37 31.17
N LYS A 10 -7.67 -13.16 31.21
CA LYS A 10 -8.67 -13.21 30.14
C LYS A 10 -9.40 -11.88 29.99
N ARG A 11 -9.75 -11.21 31.09
CA ARG A 11 -10.36 -9.87 31.09
C ARG A 11 -9.44 -8.83 30.47
N HIS A 12 -8.14 -8.85 30.79
CA HIS A 12 -7.14 -7.97 30.14
C HIS A 12 -7.03 -8.24 28.65
N ALA A 13 -6.94 -9.52 28.25
CA ALA A 13 -6.88 -9.90 26.84
C ALA A 13 -8.13 -9.46 26.07
N LEU A 14 -9.33 -9.60 26.66
CA LEU A 14 -10.58 -9.14 26.08
C LEU A 14 -10.61 -7.62 25.92
N TRP A 15 -10.18 -6.87 26.94
CA TRP A 15 -10.11 -5.40 26.85
C TRP A 15 -9.15 -4.95 25.74
N MET A 16 -7.96 -5.56 25.66
CA MET A 16 -6.99 -5.26 24.61
C MET A 16 -7.53 -5.61 23.22
N ALA A 17 -8.14 -6.78 23.07
CA ALA A 17 -8.69 -7.22 21.79
C ALA A 17 -9.88 -6.35 21.34
N ASP A 18 -10.79 -6.03 22.26
CA ASP A 18 -12.00 -5.27 21.96
C ASP A 18 -11.71 -3.81 21.64
N ARG A 19 -10.61 -3.21 22.11
CA ARG A 19 -10.34 -1.78 21.86
C ARG A 19 -9.16 -1.51 20.93
N CYS A 20 -8.45 -2.54 20.47
CA CYS A 20 -7.28 -2.33 19.61
C CYS A 20 -7.70 -1.87 18.20
N LEU A 21 -7.53 -0.57 17.94
CA LEU A 21 -7.73 0.02 16.61
C LEU A 21 -6.77 -0.56 15.58
N GLY A 22 -5.48 -0.74 15.93
CA GLY A 22 -4.48 -1.33 15.03
C GLY A 22 -4.85 -2.74 14.55
N ARG A 23 -5.46 -3.58 15.41
CA ARG A 23 -5.96 -4.91 15.01
C ARG A 23 -7.10 -4.81 14.00
N ARG A 24 -8.00 -3.83 14.17
CA ARG A 24 -9.12 -3.58 13.25
C ARG A 24 -8.61 -3.10 11.90
N ILE A 25 -7.73 -2.10 11.89
CA ILE A 25 -7.08 -1.58 10.68
C ILE A 25 -6.35 -2.71 9.94
N ALA A 26 -5.52 -3.49 10.63
CA ALA A 26 -4.80 -4.58 9.99
C ALA A 26 -5.74 -5.66 9.41
N ARG A 27 -6.87 -5.93 10.06
CA ARG A 27 -7.89 -6.86 9.53
C ARG A 27 -8.59 -6.30 8.31
N LEU A 28 -8.95 -5.01 8.33
CA LEU A 28 -9.53 -4.30 7.21
C LEU A 28 -8.58 -4.28 6.01
N HIS A 29 -7.32 -3.86 6.22
CA HIS A 29 -6.28 -3.88 5.20
C HIS A 29 -6.19 -5.25 4.54
N ARG A 30 -6.05 -6.34 5.32
CA ARG A 30 -6.01 -7.70 4.74
C ARG A 30 -7.26 -8.09 3.94
N LEU A 31 -8.46 -7.62 4.31
CA LEU A 31 -9.67 -7.88 3.55
C LEU A 31 -9.65 -7.13 2.21
N VAL A 32 -9.28 -5.85 2.26
CA VAL A 32 -9.14 -4.97 1.09
C VAL A 32 -8.06 -5.50 0.14
N SER A 33 -6.85 -5.77 0.63
CA SER A 33 -5.75 -6.28 -0.20
C SER A 33 -6.13 -7.60 -0.89
N ARG A 34 -6.77 -8.54 -0.19
CA ARG A 34 -7.23 -9.80 -0.81
C ARG A 34 -8.23 -9.58 -1.93
N ARG A 35 -9.08 -8.55 -1.82
CA ARG A 35 -10.05 -8.22 -2.88
C ARG A 35 -9.32 -7.73 -4.13
N PHE A 36 -8.38 -6.80 -3.98
CA PHE A 36 -7.55 -6.31 -5.07
C PHE A 36 -6.70 -7.42 -5.69
N GLU A 37 -5.99 -8.21 -4.88
CA GLU A 37 -5.20 -9.35 -5.35
C GLU A 37 -6.04 -10.36 -6.14
N ALA A 38 -7.29 -10.60 -5.72
CA ALA A 38 -8.17 -11.51 -6.43
C ALA A 38 -8.58 -11.01 -7.81
N GLU A 39 -8.83 -9.71 -7.96
CA GLU A 39 -9.19 -9.08 -9.24
C GLU A 39 -7.98 -8.89 -10.16
N LEU A 40 -6.83 -8.50 -9.60
CA LEU A 40 -5.61 -8.22 -10.34
C LEU A 40 -4.88 -9.49 -10.81
N ARG A 41 -5.27 -10.68 -10.36
CA ARG A 41 -4.60 -11.95 -10.67
C ARG A 41 -4.37 -12.16 -12.18
N GLU A 42 -5.33 -11.77 -13.01
CA GLU A 42 -5.23 -11.93 -14.47
C GLU A 42 -4.46 -10.80 -15.16
N SER A 43 -4.19 -9.69 -14.48
CA SER A 43 -3.40 -8.57 -15.01
C SER A 43 -1.90 -8.87 -15.07
N GLY A 44 -1.43 -9.92 -14.38
CA GLY A 44 -0.01 -10.21 -14.22
C GLY A 44 0.72 -9.27 -13.23
N LEU A 45 0.01 -8.31 -12.64
CA LEU A 45 0.51 -7.40 -11.62
C LEU A 45 -0.07 -7.74 -10.24
N THR A 46 0.74 -7.53 -9.21
CA THR A 46 0.31 -7.55 -7.81
C THR A 46 -0.18 -6.16 -7.38
N LEU A 47 -0.96 -6.08 -6.29
CA LEU A 47 -1.43 -4.79 -5.76
C LEU A 47 -0.27 -3.80 -5.51
N PRO A 48 0.83 -4.15 -4.82
CA PRO A 48 1.94 -3.22 -4.60
C PRO A 48 2.62 -2.74 -5.89
N GLN A 49 2.65 -3.57 -6.94
CA GLN A 49 3.20 -3.17 -8.24
C GLN A 49 2.30 -2.18 -8.96
N VAL A 50 0.97 -2.38 -8.90
CA VAL A 50 0.00 -1.42 -9.44
C VAL A 50 0.08 -0.10 -8.68
N GLU A 51 0.14 -0.12 -7.35
CA GLU A 51 0.28 1.07 -6.51
C GLU A 51 1.55 1.87 -6.89
N VAL A 52 2.71 1.21 -6.93
CA VAL A 52 3.98 1.84 -7.34
C VAL A 52 3.92 2.43 -8.75
N LEU A 53 3.41 1.66 -9.73
CA LEU A 53 3.27 2.17 -11.10
C LEU A 53 2.31 3.35 -11.18
N SER A 54 1.18 3.28 -10.50
CA SER A 54 0.14 4.32 -10.53
C SER A 54 0.64 5.62 -9.93
N GLU A 55 1.34 5.56 -8.80
CA GLU A 55 1.91 6.74 -8.13
C GLU A 55 2.99 7.40 -9.00
N MET A 56 3.90 6.59 -9.57
CA MET A 56 4.93 7.10 -10.47
C MET A 56 4.35 7.66 -11.79
N ALA A 57 3.28 7.05 -12.31
CA ALA A 57 2.61 7.56 -13.51
C ALA A 57 1.89 8.88 -13.20
N ALA A 58 1.28 9.01 -12.03
CA ALA A 58 0.61 10.22 -11.57
C ALA A 58 1.59 11.37 -11.32
N SER A 59 2.79 11.09 -10.79
CA SER A 59 3.82 12.12 -10.56
C SER A 59 4.35 12.73 -11.87
N GLY A 60 4.32 11.98 -12.97
CA GLY A 60 4.73 12.44 -14.32
C GLY A 60 6.24 12.71 -14.49
N GLU A 61 7.03 12.60 -13.42
CA GLU A 61 8.46 12.88 -13.40
C GLU A 61 9.27 11.69 -12.88
N PRO A 62 10.54 11.52 -13.31
CA PRO A 62 11.42 10.49 -12.78
C PRO A 62 11.61 10.61 -11.26
N ALA A 63 11.35 9.54 -10.52
CA ALA A 63 11.32 9.54 -9.07
C ALA A 63 12.44 8.69 -8.46
N ARG A 64 12.93 9.09 -7.29
CA ARG A 64 13.85 8.31 -6.46
C ARG A 64 13.05 7.24 -5.68
N PRO A 65 13.62 6.06 -5.42
CA PRO A 65 12.97 5.05 -4.56
C PRO A 65 12.57 5.55 -3.17
N SER A 66 13.28 6.55 -2.62
CA SER A 66 12.93 7.18 -1.35
C SER A 66 11.74 8.12 -1.44
N GLU A 67 11.53 8.76 -2.59
CA GLU A 67 10.37 9.64 -2.83
C GLU A 67 9.12 8.76 -2.94
N ILE A 68 9.19 7.70 -3.75
CA ILE A 68 8.10 6.71 -3.90
C ILE A 68 7.74 6.07 -2.55
N ALA A 69 8.74 5.72 -1.74
CA ALA A 69 8.53 5.21 -0.38
C ALA A 69 7.79 6.22 0.52
N GLY A 70 8.11 7.51 0.38
CA GLY A 70 7.44 8.59 1.10
C GLY A 70 5.98 8.75 0.66
N TRP A 71 5.72 8.75 -0.66
CA TRP A 71 4.37 8.88 -1.20
C TRP A 71 3.44 7.75 -0.75
N LEU A 72 3.93 6.51 -0.76
CA LEU A 72 3.13 5.33 -0.41
C LEU A 72 3.15 4.99 1.09
N GLY A 73 3.98 5.66 1.89
CA GLY A 73 4.19 5.28 3.31
C GLY A 73 4.78 3.87 3.49
N ILE A 74 5.50 3.35 2.49
CA ILE A 74 6.05 1.98 2.46
C ILE A 74 7.56 2.01 2.71
N GLU A 75 8.10 0.99 3.37
CA GLU A 75 9.55 0.87 3.55
C GLU A 75 10.31 0.84 2.21
N ARG A 76 11.42 1.58 2.15
CA ARG A 76 12.26 1.70 0.95
C ARG A 76 12.73 0.35 0.40
N SER A 77 13.01 -0.63 1.26
CA SER A 77 13.42 -1.99 0.86
C SER A 77 12.32 -2.71 0.06
N THR A 78 11.05 -2.45 0.38
CA THR A 78 9.89 -2.98 -0.33
C THR A 78 9.68 -2.27 -1.66
N ILE A 79 9.89 -0.95 -1.71
CA ILE A 79 9.87 -0.20 -2.98
C ILE A 79 10.96 -0.68 -3.92
N SER A 80 12.21 -0.83 -3.44
CA SER A 80 13.32 -1.31 -4.29
C SER A 80 13.02 -2.67 -4.91
N ARG A 81 12.50 -3.64 -4.14
CA ARG A 81 12.12 -4.95 -4.68
C ARG A 81 11.02 -4.85 -5.73
N ASN A 82 10.01 -3.99 -5.53
CA ASN A 82 8.96 -3.79 -6.54
C ASN A 82 9.51 -3.15 -7.81
N LEU A 83 10.38 -2.15 -7.69
CA LEU A 83 11.01 -1.51 -8.85
C LEU A 83 11.89 -2.47 -9.65
N ASP A 84 12.62 -3.36 -8.98
CA ASP A 84 13.42 -4.38 -9.66
C ASP A 84 12.54 -5.34 -10.48
N LEU A 85 11.43 -5.81 -9.90
CA LEU A 85 10.46 -6.67 -10.59
C LEU A 85 9.78 -5.94 -11.77
N LEU A 86 9.37 -4.69 -11.57
CA LEU A 86 8.77 -3.86 -12.62
C LEU A 86 9.76 -3.56 -13.76
N ALA A 87 11.05 -3.42 -13.44
CA ALA A 87 12.09 -3.23 -14.45
C ALA A 87 12.30 -4.52 -15.26
N GLN A 88 12.27 -5.70 -14.62
CA GLN A 88 12.32 -6.99 -15.31
C GLN A 88 11.13 -7.20 -16.26
N LEU A 89 9.95 -6.68 -15.90
CA LEU A 89 8.76 -6.67 -16.75
C LEU A 89 8.81 -5.59 -17.85
N GLY A 90 9.81 -4.70 -17.83
CA GLY A 90 9.93 -3.59 -18.78
C GLY A 90 8.98 -2.42 -18.52
N TYR A 91 8.30 -2.38 -17.38
CA TYR A 91 7.31 -1.36 -17.03
C TYR A 91 7.92 -0.08 -16.44
N VAL A 92 9.14 -0.18 -15.93
CA VAL A 92 9.93 0.97 -15.49
C VAL A 92 11.35 0.86 -16.02
N ARG A 93 12.05 2.00 -16.10
CA ARG A 93 13.47 2.06 -16.47
C ARG A 93 14.21 3.11 -15.66
N ALA A 94 15.53 2.95 -15.56
CA ALA A 94 16.38 4.01 -15.03
C ALA A 94 16.28 5.27 -15.91
N ALA A 95 16.08 6.42 -15.27
CA ALA A 95 16.17 7.73 -15.90
C ALA A 95 17.53 8.37 -15.60
N GLU A 96 18.07 8.12 -14.41
CA GLU A 96 19.38 8.61 -13.98
C GLU A 96 20.13 7.51 -13.22
N THR A 97 21.44 7.48 -13.38
CA THR A 97 22.36 6.55 -12.72
C THR A 97 23.54 7.33 -12.14
N SER A 98 23.98 6.96 -10.94
CA SER A 98 25.16 7.55 -10.31
C SER A 98 26.44 7.19 -11.07
N ALA A 99 27.54 7.90 -10.79
CA ALA A 99 28.88 7.56 -11.27
C ALA A 99 29.33 6.14 -10.87
N THR A 100 28.73 5.56 -9.83
CA THR A 100 28.98 4.19 -9.35
C THR A 100 28.02 3.15 -9.93
N GLY A 101 27.18 3.51 -10.90
CA GLY A 101 26.26 2.58 -11.58
C GLY A 101 24.94 2.32 -10.84
N ARG A 102 24.64 3.06 -9.77
CA ARG A 102 23.40 2.88 -9.01
C ARG A 102 22.28 3.75 -9.59
N THR A 103 21.14 3.15 -9.92
CA THR A 103 19.94 3.90 -10.33
C THR A 103 19.54 4.90 -9.25
N THR A 104 19.51 6.18 -9.62
CA THR A 104 19.11 7.28 -8.73
C THR A 104 17.67 7.67 -8.98
N ARG A 105 17.20 7.66 -10.22
CA ARG A 105 15.80 7.93 -10.59
C ARG A 105 15.26 6.89 -11.55
N VAL A 106 13.97 6.61 -11.40
CA VAL A 106 13.22 5.63 -12.19
C VAL A 106 12.04 6.35 -12.84
N VAL A 107 11.70 5.97 -14.07
CA VAL A 107 10.54 6.48 -14.81
C VAL A 107 9.71 5.32 -15.36
N VAL A 108 8.39 5.52 -15.45
CA VAL A 108 7.46 4.57 -16.09
C VAL A 108 7.71 4.56 -17.60
N THR A 109 7.65 3.39 -18.22
CA THR A 109 7.75 3.23 -19.67
C THR A 109 6.36 3.23 -20.31
N ASP A 110 6.28 3.37 -21.64
CA ASP A 110 5.01 3.21 -22.36
C ASP A 110 4.36 1.85 -22.09
N ALA A 111 5.16 0.78 -21.97
CA ALA A 111 4.68 -0.53 -21.58
C ALA A 111 4.10 -0.55 -20.15
N GLY A 112 4.69 0.20 -19.22
CA GLY A 112 4.16 0.37 -17.87
C GLY A 112 2.83 1.13 -17.85
N HIS A 113 2.71 2.19 -18.65
CA HIS A 113 1.43 2.90 -18.81
C HIS A 113 0.35 2.00 -19.42
N GLN A 114 0.69 1.20 -20.43
CA GLN A 114 -0.24 0.23 -20.99
C GLN A 114 -0.63 -0.86 -19.99
N ALA A 115 0.31 -1.33 -19.15
CA ALA A 115 0.03 -2.30 -18.12
C ALA A 115 -0.96 -1.75 -17.07
N LEU A 116 -0.84 -0.48 -16.68
CA LEU A 116 -1.82 0.19 -15.83
C LEU A 116 -3.20 0.26 -16.49
N ALA A 117 -3.27 0.67 -17.76
CA ALA A 117 -4.54 0.73 -18.50
C ALA A 117 -5.22 -0.65 -18.57
N ASN A 118 -4.44 -1.73 -18.72
CA ASN A 118 -4.94 -3.09 -18.74
C ASN A 118 -5.40 -3.57 -17.35
N ALA A 119 -4.77 -3.08 -16.26
CA ALA A 119 -5.14 -3.42 -14.89
C ALA A 119 -6.34 -2.60 -14.36
N GLN A 120 -6.61 -1.43 -14.94
CA GLN A 120 -7.65 -0.51 -14.49
C GLN A 120 -9.04 -1.15 -14.35
N PRO A 121 -9.57 -1.97 -15.30
CA PRO A 121 -10.88 -2.59 -15.11
C PRO A 121 -10.95 -3.54 -13.91
N ALA A 122 -9.86 -4.23 -13.60
CA ALA A 122 -9.77 -5.09 -12.41
C ALA A 122 -9.72 -4.26 -11.12
N TRP A 123 -8.96 -3.17 -11.13
CA TRP A 123 -8.94 -2.20 -10.04
C TRP A 123 -10.33 -1.63 -9.75
N GLU A 124 -11.05 -1.20 -10.78
CA GLU A 124 -12.41 -0.63 -10.65
C GLU A 124 -13.39 -1.63 -10.02
N ARG A 125 -13.34 -2.92 -10.39
CA ARG A 125 -14.19 -3.95 -9.77
C ARG A 125 -13.85 -4.22 -8.30
N ALA A 126 -12.58 -4.13 -7.93
CA ALA A 126 -12.17 -4.23 -6.54
C ALA A 126 -12.65 -3.00 -5.74
N GLN A 127 -12.43 -1.80 -6.29
CA GLN A 127 -12.85 -0.54 -5.69
C GLN A 127 -14.37 -0.46 -5.52
N ALA A 128 -15.16 -0.83 -6.53
CA ALA A 128 -16.62 -0.83 -6.47
C ALA A 128 -17.17 -1.75 -5.37
N TRP A 129 -16.53 -2.90 -5.14
CA TRP A 129 -16.90 -3.79 -4.04
C TRP A 129 -16.67 -3.15 -2.67
N ILE A 130 -15.56 -2.41 -2.52
CA ILE A 130 -15.23 -1.70 -1.27
C ILE A 130 -16.21 -0.55 -1.07
N SER A 131 -16.38 0.30 -2.08
CA SER A 131 -17.26 1.48 -2.04
C SER A 131 -18.73 1.09 -1.82
N GLY A 132 -19.18 -0.09 -2.26
CA GLY A 132 -20.52 -0.59 -1.95
C GLY A 132 -20.69 -1.11 -0.52
N ALA A 133 -19.62 -1.26 0.25
CA ALA A 133 -19.62 -1.83 1.60
C ALA A 133 -19.27 -0.81 2.71
N VAL A 134 -18.82 0.39 2.35
CA VAL A 134 -18.42 1.46 3.28
C VAL A 134 -19.28 2.70 3.04
N ASP A 135 -19.34 3.57 4.04
CA ASP A 135 -20.05 4.85 3.93
C ASP A 135 -19.39 5.76 2.87
N GLU A 136 -20.16 6.67 2.27
CA GLU A 136 -19.70 7.54 1.19
C GLU A 136 -18.52 8.46 1.60
N ASP A 137 -18.40 8.77 2.89
CA ASP A 137 -17.36 9.62 3.48
C ASP A 137 -16.12 8.82 3.97
N ALA A 138 -16.03 7.53 3.62
CA ALA A 138 -14.95 6.66 4.10
C ALA A 138 -13.56 7.17 3.70
N VAL A 139 -13.40 7.69 2.48
CA VAL A 139 -12.12 8.26 2.00
C VAL A 139 -11.72 9.45 2.85
N ASP A 140 -12.61 10.45 2.97
CA ASP A 140 -12.38 11.64 3.79
C ASP A 140 -12.09 11.29 5.25
N THR A 141 -12.73 10.24 5.77
CA THR A 141 -12.48 9.75 7.12
C THR A 141 -11.09 9.14 7.28
N LEU A 142 -10.65 8.33 6.33
CA LEU A 142 -9.29 7.77 6.35
C LEU A 142 -8.23 8.84 6.19
N ASP A 143 -8.42 9.81 5.30
CA ASP A 143 -7.47 10.91 5.09
C ASP A 143 -7.30 11.77 6.34
N ARG A 144 -8.40 12.05 7.06
CA ARG A 144 -8.34 12.72 8.37
C ARG A 144 -7.56 11.91 9.40
N TRP A 145 -7.75 10.59 9.44
CA TRP A 145 -7.02 9.72 10.37
C TRP A 145 -5.53 9.63 10.04
N LEU A 146 -5.18 9.49 8.76
CA LEU A 146 -3.80 9.45 8.29
C LEU A 146 -3.09 10.76 8.65
N THR A 147 -3.66 11.90 8.26
CA THR A 147 -3.12 13.24 8.56
C THR A 147 -2.90 13.42 10.06
N ALA A 148 -3.90 13.07 10.89
CA ALA A 148 -3.79 13.22 12.34
C ALA A 148 -2.68 12.34 12.94
N LEU A 149 -2.48 11.12 12.44
CA LEU A 149 -1.48 10.18 12.93
C LEU A 149 -0.06 10.50 12.44
N GLU A 150 0.08 11.03 11.22
CA GLU A 150 1.37 11.48 10.67
C GLU A 150 1.90 12.72 11.39
N LEU A 151 1.01 13.63 11.78
CA LEU A 151 1.35 14.84 12.54
C LEU A 151 1.47 14.59 14.06
N ALA A 152 1.03 13.43 14.55
CA ALA A 152 1.08 13.12 15.97
C ALA A 152 2.53 13.08 16.47
N PRO A 153 2.84 13.70 17.62
CA PRO A 153 4.20 13.68 18.17
C PRO A 153 4.60 12.23 18.47
N ARG A 154 5.76 11.81 17.94
CA ARG A 154 6.29 10.48 18.24
C ARG A 154 6.56 10.38 19.75
N PRO A 155 6.06 9.35 20.44
CA PRO A 155 6.35 9.17 21.86
C PRO A 155 7.86 9.03 22.07
N ARG A 156 8.37 9.69 23.13
CA ARG A 156 9.77 9.61 23.55
C ARG A 156 10.12 8.23 24.06
#